data_AF-A0A5C8A4W9-F1
#
_entry.id   AF-A0A5C8A4W9-F1
#
_cell.length_a   1.000
_cell.length_b   1.000
_cell.length_c   1.000
_cell.angle_alpha   90.00
_cell.angle_beta   90.00
_cell.angle_gamma   90.00
#
_symmetry.space_group_name_H-M   'P 1'
#
loop_
_entity.id
_entity.type
_entity.pdbx_description
1 polymer ?
#
loop_
_entity_poly.entity_id
_entity_poly.type
_entity_poly.pdbx_seq_one_letter_code
_entity_poly.pdbx_strand_id
1 'polypeptide(L)'
;MKMRLPTFLLTNVLAVAVNAQVATERPVVLTGAAPEDRQLTGLNIATTTDAVLTAEVERTGSFRLATPAMGNTWTIDLDALDTAPPAGTHLVLIAPNPTAGDVDLMVNGHGPYALLARPNERVNGEDIPAGTALSVVMDGAAFQLMNGSIRPRRPCIEGTVMVNEAYCIEPEKHAATDLFTAMTTCGNVGMRLCDWGEFVTACQRATEIGMLQPTSSWEWTGDASNENNCARVVGVGSCLSAGNAFITGSIDRTFRCCYSR
;
A
#
# COMPACT_ATOMS: atom_id res chain seq x y z
N MET A 1 14.70 42.74 -80.53
CA MET A 1 14.74 41.26 -80.60
C MET A 1 15.12 40.70 -79.23
N LYS A 2 14.13 40.11 -78.54
CA LYS A 2 14.18 39.14 -77.43
C LYS A 2 15.21 39.26 -76.28
N MET A 3 14.67 39.64 -75.13
CA MET A 3 15.09 39.42 -73.72
C MET A 3 15.14 37.93 -73.32
N ARG A 4 16.13 37.47 -72.51
CA ARG A 4 16.09 36.37 -71.48
C ARG A 4 17.38 36.42 -70.61
N LEU A 5 17.36 36.97 -69.38
CA LEU A 5 17.11 36.34 -68.06
C LEU A 5 17.97 35.08 -67.76
N PRO A 6 18.84 35.08 -66.71
CA PRO A 6 19.58 33.90 -66.27
C PRO A 6 18.72 33.03 -65.35
N THR A 7 18.56 31.76 -65.72
CA THR A 7 17.84 30.73 -64.96
C THR A 7 18.70 30.24 -63.79
N PHE A 8 18.27 30.49 -62.56
CA PHE A 8 18.75 29.81 -61.36
C PHE A 8 18.34 28.33 -61.41
N LEU A 9 19.30 27.41 -61.36
CA LEU A 9 19.03 25.99 -61.09
C LEU A 9 18.82 25.81 -59.58
N LEU A 10 17.57 25.53 -59.18
CA LEU A 10 17.21 25.10 -57.83
C LEU A 10 17.12 23.58 -57.83
N THR A 11 18.14 22.88 -57.32
CA THR A 11 18.12 21.44 -57.08
C THR A 11 17.35 21.15 -55.79
N ASN A 12 16.05 20.89 -55.91
CA ASN A 12 15.23 20.30 -54.84
C ASN A 12 15.52 18.80 -54.77
N VAL A 13 16.35 18.36 -53.81
CA VAL A 13 16.48 16.95 -53.45
C VAL A 13 15.31 16.59 -52.53
N LEU A 14 14.29 15.94 -53.09
CA LEU A 14 13.23 15.29 -52.31
C LEU A 14 13.84 14.10 -51.55
N ALA A 15 14.01 14.23 -50.24
CA ALA A 15 14.28 13.10 -49.36
C ALA A 15 13.00 12.27 -49.20
N VAL A 16 12.89 11.17 -49.95
CA VAL A 16 11.82 10.19 -49.75
C VAL A 16 12.21 9.36 -48.51
N ALA A 17 11.52 9.60 -47.39
CA ALA A 17 11.57 8.71 -46.23
C ALA A 17 10.87 7.40 -46.60
N VAL A 18 11.65 6.38 -46.98
CA VAL A 18 11.14 5.03 -47.20
C VAL A 18 10.96 4.39 -45.83
N ASN A 19 9.71 4.30 -45.36
CA ASN A 19 9.37 3.40 -44.26
C ASN A 19 9.47 1.96 -44.77
N ALA A 20 10.58 1.28 -44.48
CA ALA A 20 10.74 -0.14 -44.78
C ALA A 20 9.94 -0.95 -43.75
N GLN A 21 8.65 -1.14 -43.99
CA GLN A 21 7.84 -2.12 -43.26
C GLN A 21 7.89 -3.45 -44.01
N VAL A 22 8.39 -4.50 -43.36
CA VAL A 22 8.39 -5.86 -43.91
C VAL A 22 7.13 -6.57 -43.40
N ALA A 23 6.13 -6.71 -44.27
CA ALA A 23 4.95 -7.51 -43.96
C ALA A 23 5.30 -9.00 -44.12
N THR A 24 5.14 -9.78 -43.05
CA THR A 24 5.37 -11.23 -43.08
C THR A 24 4.07 -11.96 -42.78
N GLU A 25 3.58 -12.75 -43.73
CA GLU A 25 2.39 -13.60 -43.53
C GLU A 25 2.70 -14.89 -42.75
N ARG A 26 3.95 -15.07 -42.31
CA ARG A 26 4.45 -16.24 -41.58
C ARG A 26 5.32 -15.81 -40.41
N PRO A 27 5.40 -16.62 -39.34
CA PRO A 27 6.31 -16.35 -38.22
C PRO A 27 7.75 -16.18 -38.69
N VAL A 28 8.42 -15.15 -38.17
CA VAL A 28 9.86 -14.94 -38.39
C VAL A 28 10.62 -15.90 -37.47
N VAL A 29 11.35 -16.84 -38.06
CA VAL A 29 12.19 -17.80 -37.32
C VAL A 29 13.65 -17.44 -37.56
N LEU A 30 14.37 -17.06 -36.49
CA LEU A 30 15.78 -16.70 -36.55
C LEU A 30 16.64 -17.95 -36.26
N THR A 31 17.30 -18.51 -37.29
CA THR A 31 18.04 -19.79 -37.21
C THR A 31 19.57 -19.60 -37.27
N GLY A 32 20.09 -18.46 -36.84
CA GLY A 32 21.52 -18.20 -36.78
C GLY A 32 22.29 -19.26 -35.96
N ALA A 33 23.52 -19.57 -36.37
CA ALA A 33 24.34 -20.59 -35.73
C ALA A 33 24.80 -20.17 -34.32
N ALA A 34 25.07 -18.87 -34.14
CA ALA A 34 25.42 -18.29 -32.85
C ALA A 34 24.19 -17.65 -32.17
N PRO A 35 24.10 -17.62 -30.83
CA PRO A 35 23.00 -16.96 -30.10
C PRO A 35 22.78 -15.50 -30.50
N GLU A 36 23.85 -14.75 -30.75
CA GLU A 36 23.83 -13.33 -31.13
C GLU A 36 23.20 -13.06 -32.50
N ASP A 37 23.15 -14.07 -33.37
CA ASP A 37 22.52 -14.01 -34.71
C ASP A 37 21.01 -14.33 -34.65
N ARG A 38 20.50 -14.76 -33.49
CA ARG A 38 19.10 -15.18 -33.28
C ARG A 38 18.26 -14.11 -32.58
N GLN A 39 18.61 -12.85 -32.76
CA GLN A 39 17.93 -11.69 -32.15
C GLN A 39 17.75 -10.57 -33.18
N LEU A 40 16.67 -9.81 -33.03
CA LEU A 40 16.45 -8.56 -33.77
C LEU A 40 16.94 -7.40 -32.89
N THR A 41 17.93 -6.66 -33.38
CA THR A 41 18.53 -5.50 -32.70
C THR A 41 18.22 -4.21 -33.46
N GLY A 42 18.37 -3.06 -32.80
CA GLY A 42 18.15 -1.75 -33.43
C GLY A 42 16.68 -1.39 -33.68
N LEU A 43 15.74 -2.15 -33.10
CA LEU A 43 14.33 -1.76 -33.10
C LEU A 43 14.13 -0.58 -32.15
N ASN A 44 13.39 0.42 -32.59
CA ASN A 44 12.95 1.51 -31.72
C ASN A 44 12.05 0.96 -30.61
N ILE A 45 11.98 1.67 -29.49
CA ILE A 45 11.06 1.37 -28.41
C ILE A 45 9.63 1.39 -28.95
N ALA A 46 8.89 0.31 -28.68
CA ALA A 46 7.48 0.21 -28.98
C ALA A 46 6.71 1.26 -28.16
N THR A 47 6.03 2.18 -28.85
CA THR A 47 5.23 3.26 -28.25
C THR A 47 3.75 3.13 -28.59
N THR A 48 3.34 2.06 -29.27
CA THR A 48 1.97 1.83 -29.73
C THR A 48 1.48 0.47 -29.25
N THR A 49 0.18 0.35 -28.99
CA THR A 49 -0.47 -0.86 -28.44
C THR A 49 -0.23 -2.14 -29.23
N ASP A 50 -0.06 -2.04 -30.55
CA ASP A 50 0.03 -3.20 -31.46
C ASP A 50 1.48 -3.56 -31.86
N ALA A 51 2.46 -2.88 -31.29
CA ALA A 51 3.87 -3.14 -31.58
C ALA A 51 4.41 -4.33 -30.78
N VAL A 52 5.35 -5.06 -31.37
CA VAL A 52 6.07 -6.12 -30.65
C VAL A 52 6.90 -5.49 -29.54
N LEU A 53 6.76 -6.01 -28.31
CA LEU A 53 7.55 -5.56 -27.17
C LEU A 53 9.03 -5.89 -27.39
N THR A 54 9.89 -4.88 -27.33
CA THR A 54 11.33 -5.10 -27.34
C THR A 54 11.77 -5.69 -26.00
N ALA A 55 12.87 -6.46 -26.00
CA ALA A 55 13.39 -7.07 -24.77
C ALA A 55 13.75 -6.04 -23.69
N GLU A 56 14.05 -4.80 -24.08
CA GLU A 56 14.30 -3.69 -23.15
C GLU A 56 13.01 -3.21 -22.48
N VAL A 57 11.92 -3.04 -23.23
CA VAL A 57 10.59 -2.67 -22.70
C VAL A 57 10.04 -3.77 -21.80
N GLU A 58 10.21 -5.04 -22.18
CA GLU A 58 9.79 -6.17 -21.33
C GLU A 58 10.59 -6.23 -20.02
N ARG A 59 11.91 -6.01 -20.09
CA ARG A 59 12.79 -6.04 -18.92
C ARG A 59 12.52 -4.88 -17.96
N THR A 60 12.23 -3.70 -18.49
CA THR A 60 11.91 -2.51 -17.69
C THR A 60 10.46 -2.52 -17.19
N GLY A 61 9.57 -3.28 -17.84
CA GLY A 61 8.16 -3.40 -17.46
C GLY A 61 7.36 -2.11 -17.64
N SER A 62 7.87 -1.15 -18.42
CA SER A 62 7.33 0.21 -18.54
C SER A 62 5.89 0.28 -19.07
N PHE A 63 5.40 -0.78 -19.72
CA PHE A 63 4.03 -0.86 -20.23
C PHE A 63 3.01 -1.34 -19.19
N ARG A 64 3.45 -1.86 -18.03
CA ARG A 64 2.58 -2.43 -16.98
C ARG A 64 2.87 -1.93 -15.57
N LEU A 65 4.05 -1.36 -15.32
CA LEU A 65 4.46 -0.88 -14.00
C LEU A 65 4.14 0.61 -13.82
N ALA A 66 3.49 0.97 -12.72
CA ALA A 66 3.24 2.36 -12.35
C ALA A 66 3.47 2.62 -10.84
N THR A 67 3.88 3.85 -10.51
CA THR A 67 4.07 4.31 -9.13
C THR A 67 3.24 5.57 -8.92
N PRO A 68 1.94 5.43 -8.56
CA PRO A 68 1.06 6.59 -8.39
C PRO A 68 1.50 7.47 -7.22
N ALA A 69 1.07 8.73 -7.22
CA ALA A 69 1.28 9.65 -6.10
C ALA A 69 0.34 9.34 -4.92
N MET A 70 0.66 9.89 -3.74
CA MET A 70 -0.16 9.74 -2.53
C MET A 70 -1.57 10.32 -2.70
N GLY A 71 -2.58 9.60 -2.21
CA GLY A 71 -3.98 9.99 -2.24
C GLY A 71 -4.91 8.78 -2.34
N ASN A 72 -6.22 9.04 -2.36
CA ASN A 72 -7.25 8.01 -2.53
C ASN A 72 -7.60 7.75 -4.00
N THR A 73 -7.13 8.60 -4.92
CA THR A 73 -7.23 8.37 -6.37
C THR A 73 -5.83 8.28 -6.96
N TRP A 74 -5.42 7.07 -7.30
CA TRP A 74 -4.12 6.76 -7.87
C TRP A 74 -4.14 7.02 -9.36
N THR A 75 -3.44 8.07 -9.77
CA THR A 75 -3.28 8.40 -11.20
C THR A 75 -2.13 7.59 -11.78
N ILE A 76 -2.41 6.91 -12.88
CA ILE A 76 -1.51 6.00 -13.59
C ILE A 76 -1.41 6.50 -15.03
N ASP A 77 -0.21 6.93 -15.41
CA ASP A 77 0.10 7.34 -16.77
C ASP A 77 0.93 6.23 -17.43
N LEU A 78 0.39 5.64 -18.50
CA LEU A 78 1.00 4.55 -19.27
C LEU A 78 0.92 4.88 -20.76
N ASP A 79 2.06 5.21 -21.36
CA ASP A 79 2.16 5.51 -22.80
C ASP A 79 1.69 4.35 -23.69
N ALA A 80 1.68 3.13 -23.17
CA ALA A 80 1.26 1.93 -23.90
C ALA A 80 -0.27 1.76 -23.99
N LEU A 81 -1.08 2.67 -23.43
CA LEU A 81 -2.53 2.54 -23.37
C LEU A 81 -3.24 3.84 -23.80
N ASP A 82 -3.60 3.96 -25.08
CA ASP A 82 -4.21 5.20 -25.60
C ASP A 82 -5.73 5.33 -25.34
N THR A 83 -6.35 4.33 -24.71
CA THR A 83 -7.81 4.27 -24.49
C THR A 83 -8.15 3.78 -23.09
N ALA A 84 -9.43 3.81 -22.72
CA ALA A 84 -9.88 3.20 -21.47
C ALA A 84 -9.43 1.73 -21.36
N PRO A 85 -8.93 1.29 -20.20
CA PRO A 85 -8.40 -0.06 -20.03
C PRO A 85 -9.50 -1.11 -20.31
N PRO A 86 -9.33 -2.00 -21.30
CA PRO A 86 -10.26 -3.09 -21.54
C PRO A 86 -10.25 -4.13 -20.40
N ALA A 87 -11.28 -4.96 -20.33
CA ALA A 87 -11.26 -6.13 -19.45
C ALA A 87 -10.06 -7.03 -19.78
N GLY A 88 -9.34 -7.47 -18.75
CA GLY A 88 -8.10 -8.24 -18.85
C GLY A 88 -6.83 -7.40 -18.79
N THR A 89 -6.88 -6.06 -18.81
CA THR A 89 -5.71 -5.22 -18.59
C THR A 89 -5.08 -5.53 -17.25
N HIS A 90 -3.82 -5.99 -17.27
CA HIS A 90 -3.04 -6.30 -16.09
C HIS A 90 -2.01 -5.21 -15.82
N LEU A 91 -2.01 -4.66 -14.61
CA LEU A 91 -1.06 -3.65 -14.15
C LEU A 91 -0.35 -4.13 -12.88
N VAL A 92 0.87 -3.63 -12.71
CA VAL A 92 1.65 -3.77 -11.49
C VAL A 92 1.85 -2.38 -10.90
N LEU A 93 1.39 -2.15 -9.68
CA LEU A 93 1.44 -0.85 -9.04
C LEU A 93 2.38 -0.90 -7.85
N ILE A 94 3.23 0.10 -7.66
CA ILE A 94 3.98 0.28 -6.42
C ILE A 94 3.18 1.22 -5.53
N ALA A 95 2.66 0.71 -4.42
CA ALA A 95 1.78 1.47 -3.54
C ALA A 95 2.47 2.72 -2.98
N PRO A 96 1.82 3.90 -3.00
CA PRO A 96 2.32 5.12 -2.38
C PRO A 96 2.18 5.03 -0.85
N ASN A 97 2.45 6.13 -0.15
CA ASN A 97 2.21 6.21 1.28
C ASN A 97 0.73 5.90 1.62
N PRO A 98 0.46 5.11 2.68
CA PRO A 98 -0.90 4.74 3.06
C PRO A 98 -1.76 5.97 3.32
N THR A 99 -3.03 5.93 2.88
CA THR A 99 -4.00 7.01 3.06
C THR A 99 -5.33 6.44 3.53
N ALA A 100 -5.99 7.15 4.45
CA ALA A 100 -7.30 6.79 4.98
C ALA A 100 -8.38 6.78 3.89
N GLY A 101 -9.07 5.64 3.73
CA GLY A 101 -10.24 5.50 2.88
C GLY A 101 -10.02 4.60 1.68
N ASP A 102 -11.07 4.44 0.88
CA ASP A 102 -11.04 3.53 -0.26
C ASP A 102 -10.16 4.07 -1.40
N VAL A 103 -9.50 3.15 -2.09
CA VAL A 103 -8.62 3.46 -3.23
C VAL A 103 -9.36 3.32 -4.57
N ASP A 104 -9.20 4.33 -5.41
CA ASP A 104 -9.61 4.37 -6.81
C ASP A 104 -8.40 4.51 -7.73
N LEU A 105 -8.49 3.98 -8.95
CA LEU A 105 -7.48 4.11 -9.99
C LEU A 105 -8.01 4.99 -11.12
N MET A 106 -7.16 5.89 -11.59
CA MET A 106 -7.37 6.68 -12.80
C MET A 106 -6.25 6.33 -13.78
N VAL A 107 -6.58 5.74 -14.93
CA VAL A 107 -5.58 5.29 -15.92
C VAL A 107 -5.67 6.18 -17.16
N ASN A 108 -4.63 6.95 -17.45
CA ASN A 108 -4.58 7.89 -18.58
C ASN A 108 -5.81 8.82 -18.66
N GLY A 109 -6.30 9.27 -17.50
CA GLY A 109 -7.49 10.12 -17.40
C GLY A 109 -8.84 9.38 -17.50
N HIS A 110 -8.84 8.05 -17.63
CA HIS A 110 -10.03 7.21 -17.56
C HIS A 110 -10.25 6.66 -16.15
N GLY A 111 -11.50 6.73 -15.65
CA GLY A 111 -11.87 6.31 -14.30
C GLY A 111 -12.81 7.32 -13.63
N PRO A 112 -12.94 7.31 -12.29
CA PRO A 112 -12.25 6.42 -11.35
C PRO A 112 -12.75 4.97 -11.42
N TYR A 113 -11.83 4.02 -11.36
CA TYR A 113 -12.11 2.59 -11.25
C TYR A 113 -11.81 2.12 -9.83
N ALA A 114 -12.75 1.46 -9.17
CA ALA A 114 -12.52 0.97 -7.81
C ALA A 114 -11.42 -0.11 -7.77
N LEU A 115 -10.61 -0.11 -6.70
CA LEU A 115 -9.71 -1.22 -6.36
C LEU A 115 -10.44 -2.18 -5.42
N LEU A 116 -10.57 -3.44 -5.83
CA LEU A 116 -11.31 -4.47 -5.09
C LEU A 116 -10.39 -5.64 -4.70
N ALA A 117 -10.42 -6.07 -3.43
CA ALA A 117 -9.70 -7.28 -2.98
C ALA A 117 -10.52 -8.57 -3.14
N ARG A 118 -11.85 -8.42 -3.13
CA ARG A 118 -12.85 -9.49 -3.35
C ARG A 118 -14.06 -8.87 -4.06
N PRO A 119 -15.01 -9.68 -4.57
CA PRO A 119 -16.23 -9.16 -5.15
C PRO A 119 -16.91 -8.15 -4.20
N ASN A 120 -17.00 -6.89 -4.64
CA ASN A 120 -17.57 -5.76 -3.90
C ASN A 120 -16.85 -5.35 -2.59
N GLU A 121 -15.65 -5.85 -2.31
CA GLU A 121 -14.86 -5.45 -1.14
C GLU A 121 -13.78 -4.45 -1.58
N ARG A 122 -14.00 -3.15 -1.29
CA ARG A 122 -13.06 -2.09 -1.61
C ARG A 122 -11.82 -2.17 -0.73
N VAL A 123 -10.67 -1.88 -1.33
CA VAL A 123 -9.40 -1.85 -0.60
C VAL A 123 -9.22 -0.48 0.04
N ASN A 124 -8.94 -0.48 1.35
CA ASN A 124 -8.57 0.73 2.07
C ASN A 124 -7.07 1.02 1.85
N GLY A 125 -6.72 2.27 1.57
CA GLY A 125 -5.34 2.69 1.36
C GLY A 125 -4.46 2.49 2.60
N GLU A 126 -5.02 2.45 3.82
CA GLU A 126 -4.30 2.15 5.06
C GLU A 126 -3.89 0.68 5.20
N ASP A 127 -4.57 -0.21 4.49
CA ASP A 127 -4.28 -1.65 4.48
C ASP A 127 -3.10 -1.99 3.57
N ILE A 128 -2.65 -1.03 2.76
CA ILE A 128 -1.57 -1.22 1.78
C ILE A 128 -0.32 -0.49 2.27
N PRO A 129 0.71 -1.21 2.75
CA PRO A 129 1.98 -0.59 3.11
C PRO A 129 2.65 0.08 1.90
N ALA A 130 3.32 1.21 2.13
CA ALA A 130 4.10 1.90 1.11
C ALA A 130 5.15 0.95 0.47
N GLY A 131 5.32 1.05 -0.84
CA GLY A 131 6.27 0.25 -1.60
C GLY A 131 5.81 -1.19 -1.88
N THR A 132 4.61 -1.58 -1.44
CA THR A 132 4.04 -2.89 -1.78
C THR A 132 3.74 -2.94 -3.28
N ALA A 133 4.29 -3.94 -3.97
CA ALA A 133 3.95 -4.20 -5.37
C ALA A 133 2.60 -4.93 -5.46
N LEU A 134 1.64 -4.33 -6.15
CA LEU A 134 0.26 -4.80 -6.31
C LEU A 134 0.02 -5.27 -7.74
N SER A 135 -0.36 -6.54 -7.91
CA SER A 135 -0.83 -7.06 -9.19
C SER A 135 -2.33 -6.82 -9.28
N VAL A 136 -2.80 -6.06 -10.28
CA VAL A 136 -4.22 -5.75 -10.47
C VAL A 136 -4.68 -6.06 -11.89
N VAL A 137 -5.92 -6.53 -12.05
CA VAL A 137 -6.51 -6.85 -13.36
C VAL A 137 -7.86 -6.17 -13.51
N MET A 138 -8.08 -5.48 -14.63
CA MET A 138 -9.37 -4.87 -14.98
C MET A 138 -10.39 -5.95 -15.34
N ASP A 139 -11.56 -5.99 -14.70
CA ASP A 139 -12.63 -6.94 -15.05
C ASP A 139 -13.65 -6.39 -16.06
N GLY A 140 -13.49 -5.11 -16.43
CA GLY A 140 -14.40 -4.35 -17.30
C GLY A 140 -15.15 -3.23 -16.57
N ALA A 141 -15.20 -3.26 -15.24
CA ALA A 141 -15.81 -2.23 -14.40
C ALA A 141 -14.88 -1.72 -13.28
N ALA A 142 -14.03 -2.59 -12.72
CA ALA A 142 -13.14 -2.29 -11.61
C ALA A 142 -11.80 -3.05 -11.75
N PHE A 143 -10.80 -2.62 -10.98
CA PHE A 143 -9.54 -3.35 -10.86
C PHE A 143 -9.61 -4.33 -9.70
N GLN A 144 -9.41 -5.61 -10.02
CA GLN A 144 -9.33 -6.70 -9.07
C GLN A 144 -7.88 -6.88 -8.62
N LEU A 145 -7.65 -6.76 -7.32
CA LEU A 145 -6.37 -7.05 -6.71
C LEU A 145 -6.13 -8.55 -6.72
N MET A 146 -5.05 -8.96 -7.38
CA MET A 146 -4.66 -10.37 -7.49
C MET A 146 -3.72 -10.82 -6.38
N ASN A 147 -3.20 -9.89 -5.59
CA ASN A 147 -2.37 -10.21 -4.43
C ASN A 147 -3.25 -10.74 -3.30
N GLY A 148 -3.22 -12.05 -3.06
CA GLY A 148 -3.91 -12.67 -1.91
C GLY A 148 -3.30 -12.32 -0.54
N SER A 149 -2.32 -11.41 -0.48
CA SER A 149 -1.55 -11.08 0.73
C SER A 149 -1.99 -9.80 1.44
N ILE A 150 -2.80 -8.94 0.84
CA ILE A 150 -3.37 -7.79 1.56
C ILE A 150 -4.48 -8.32 2.45
N ARG A 151 -4.11 -8.62 3.69
CA ARG A 151 -5.08 -8.88 4.75
C ARG A 151 -5.54 -7.52 5.25
N PRO A 152 -6.83 -7.16 5.07
CA PRO A 152 -7.33 -5.94 5.68
C PRO A 152 -7.02 -6.00 7.18
N ARG A 153 -6.44 -4.92 7.71
CA ARG A 153 -6.11 -4.84 9.13
C ARG A 153 -7.43 -4.90 9.88
N ARG A 154 -7.48 -5.67 10.97
CA ARG A 154 -8.73 -5.77 11.72
C ARG A 154 -9.11 -4.36 12.19
N PRO A 155 -10.32 -3.87 11.93
CA PRO A 155 -10.73 -2.58 12.46
C PRO A 155 -10.68 -2.63 13.99
N CYS A 156 -10.52 -1.47 14.61
CA CYS A 156 -10.71 -1.37 16.06
C CYS A 156 -12.11 -1.82 16.41
N ILE A 157 -12.22 -2.66 17.44
CA ILE A 157 -13.53 -3.05 17.96
C ILE A 157 -14.18 -1.85 18.67
N GLU A 158 -15.51 -1.87 18.77
CA GLU A 158 -16.25 -0.82 19.46
C GLU A 158 -15.73 -0.61 20.88
N GLY A 159 -15.64 0.64 21.32
CA GLY A 159 -15.08 1.02 22.62
C GLY A 159 -13.55 1.13 22.65
N THR A 160 -12.85 0.87 21.55
CA THR A 160 -11.40 1.07 21.44
C THR A 160 -11.04 2.16 20.43
N VAL A 161 -9.91 2.83 20.66
CA VAL A 161 -9.34 3.84 19.78
C VAL A 161 -8.04 3.34 19.17
N MET A 162 -7.82 3.67 17.90
CA MET A 162 -6.61 3.26 17.18
C MET A 162 -5.41 4.01 17.74
N VAL A 163 -4.41 3.29 18.24
CA VAL A 163 -3.12 3.91 18.57
C VAL A 163 -2.25 3.91 17.33
N ASN A 164 -2.07 2.75 16.69
CA ASN A 164 -1.32 2.65 15.44
C ASN A 164 -1.87 1.48 14.60
N GLU A 165 -1.09 1.08 13.60
CA GLU A 165 -1.44 -0.02 12.73
C GLU A 165 -1.49 -1.40 13.40
N ALA A 166 -0.83 -1.57 14.55
CA ALA A 166 -0.69 -2.86 15.22
C ALA A 166 -1.76 -3.10 16.29
N TYR A 167 -2.30 -2.06 16.93
CA TYR A 167 -3.26 -2.23 18.01
C TYR A 167 -4.19 -1.03 18.27
N CYS A 168 -5.28 -1.32 18.96
CA CYS A 168 -6.21 -0.37 19.53
C CYS A 168 -6.20 -0.48 21.06
N ILE A 169 -6.56 0.60 21.76
CA ILE A 169 -6.61 0.67 23.22
C ILE A 169 -7.95 1.24 23.68
N GLU A 170 -8.44 0.83 24.84
CA GLU A 170 -9.59 1.50 25.46
C GLU A 170 -9.24 2.94 25.90
N PRO A 171 -10.07 3.95 25.59
CA PRO A 171 -9.82 5.32 26.03
C PRO A 171 -10.05 5.48 27.55
N GLU A 172 -10.97 4.72 28.13
CA GLU A 172 -11.32 4.73 29.55
C GLU A 172 -10.59 3.64 30.34
N LYS A 173 -10.47 3.83 31.66
CA LYS A 173 -9.84 2.87 32.55
C LYS A 173 -10.87 2.00 33.25
N HIS A 174 -10.53 0.74 33.41
CA HIS A 174 -11.14 -0.17 34.37
C HIS A 174 -10.36 -0.15 35.70
N ALA A 175 -10.90 -0.77 36.74
CA ALA A 175 -10.23 -0.95 38.02
C ALA A 175 -10.29 -2.40 38.49
N ALA A 176 -9.18 -2.92 39.00
CA ALA A 176 -9.09 -4.24 39.60
C ALA A 176 -8.02 -4.29 40.69
N THR A 177 -8.32 -5.01 41.76
CA THR A 177 -7.38 -5.26 42.86
C THR A 177 -6.28 -6.24 42.45
N ASP A 178 -6.64 -7.30 41.72
CA ASP A 178 -5.73 -8.35 41.27
C ASP A 178 -5.49 -8.31 39.76
N LEU A 179 -4.26 -8.61 39.34
CA LEU A 179 -3.87 -8.65 37.94
C LEU A 179 -4.70 -9.69 37.16
N PHE A 180 -5.00 -10.84 37.78
CA PHE A 180 -5.77 -11.90 37.15
C PHE A 180 -7.21 -11.47 36.82
N THR A 181 -7.81 -10.64 37.66
CA THR A 181 -9.12 -10.03 37.39
C THR A 181 -9.03 -9.07 36.21
N ALA A 182 -7.96 -8.27 36.13
CA ALA A 182 -7.74 -7.38 34.99
C ALA A 182 -7.55 -8.17 33.67
N MET A 183 -6.74 -9.23 33.69
CA MET A 183 -6.51 -10.12 32.55
C MET A 183 -7.80 -10.80 32.08
N THR A 184 -8.57 -11.37 33.00
CA THR A 184 -9.85 -12.03 32.66
C THR A 184 -10.90 -11.04 32.18
N THR A 185 -10.92 -9.81 32.71
CA THR A 185 -11.82 -8.75 32.22
C THR A 185 -11.55 -8.44 30.75
N CYS A 186 -10.28 -8.23 30.37
CA CYS A 186 -9.93 -8.02 28.96
C CYS A 186 -10.19 -9.26 28.10
N GLY A 187 -9.85 -10.45 28.61
CA GLY A 187 -10.04 -11.72 27.89
C GLY A 187 -11.52 -12.01 27.57
N ASN A 188 -12.44 -11.66 28.46
CA ASN A 188 -13.88 -11.88 28.29
C ASN A 188 -14.48 -11.07 27.13
N VAL A 189 -13.84 -9.97 26.72
CA VAL A 189 -14.24 -9.13 25.59
C VAL A 189 -13.33 -9.35 24.37
N GLY A 190 -12.55 -10.44 24.35
CA GLY A 190 -11.67 -10.78 23.23
C GLY A 190 -10.45 -9.86 23.08
N MET A 191 -10.08 -9.15 24.15
CA MET A 191 -8.90 -8.30 24.23
C MET A 191 -7.86 -8.90 25.18
N ARG A 192 -6.74 -8.19 25.37
CA ARG A 192 -5.72 -8.52 26.38
C ARG A 192 -5.37 -7.27 27.19
N LEU A 193 -4.68 -7.45 28.31
CA LEU A 193 -4.02 -6.31 28.95
C LEU A 193 -3.02 -5.68 27.97
N CYS A 194 -2.96 -4.36 27.96
CA CYS A 194 -1.94 -3.63 27.22
C CYS A 194 -0.56 -3.91 27.78
N ASP A 195 0.42 -4.05 26.89
CA ASP A 195 1.82 -4.14 27.28
C ASP A 195 2.36 -2.75 27.62
N TRP A 196 3.48 -2.68 28.35
CA TRP A 196 4.12 -1.44 28.77
C TRP A 196 4.48 -0.56 27.57
N GLY A 197 5.07 -1.14 26.52
CA GLY A 197 5.42 -0.39 25.31
C GLY A 197 4.20 0.20 24.59
N GLU A 198 3.09 -0.53 24.63
CA GLU A 198 1.81 -0.07 24.07
C GLU A 198 1.24 1.08 24.89
N PHE A 199 1.21 0.94 26.22
CA PHE A 199 0.79 2.03 27.11
C PHE A 199 1.63 3.30 26.88
N VAL A 200 2.96 3.19 26.81
CA VAL A 200 3.84 4.36 26.62
C VAL A 200 3.49 5.07 25.30
N THR A 201 3.34 4.31 24.23
CA THR A 201 3.02 4.84 22.89
C THR A 201 1.65 5.52 22.87
N ALA A 202 0.64 4.87 23.48
CA ALA A 202 -0.72 5.41 23.59
C ALA A 202 -0.76 6.68 24.45
N CYS A 203 -0.07 6.66 25.60
CA CYS A 203 -0.02 7.78 26.54
C CYS A 203 0.64 9.02 25.92
N GLN A 204 1.70 8.86 25.14
CA GLN A 204 2.35 9.96 24.42
C GLN A 204 1.43 10.61 23.38
N ARG A 205 0.43 9.87 22.89
CA ARG A 205 -0.56 10.33 21.91
C ARG A 205 -1.94 10.56 22.52
N ALA A 206 -2.06 10.59 23.85
CA ALA A 206 -3.34 10.52 24.53
C ALA A 206 -4.35 11.59 24.08
N THR A 207 -3.90 12.82 23.85
CA THR A 207 -4.76 13.91 23.36
C THR A 207 -5.26 13.68 21.93
N GLU A 208 -4.42 13.11 21.07
CA GLU A 208 -4.74 12.84 19.66
C GLU A 208 -5.79 11.73 19.55
N ILE A 209 -5.64 10.68 20.35
CA ILE A 209 -6.51 9.49 20.30
C ILE A 209 -7.70 9.56 21.27
N GLY A 210 -7.82 10.62 22.07
CA GLY A 210 -8.89 10.78 23.06
C GLY A 210 -8.77 9.88 24.30
N MET A 211 -7.56 9.46 24.68
CA MET A 211 -7.32 8.64 25.87
C MET A 211 -7.45 9.48 27.15
N LEU A 212 -8.31 9.06 28.07
CA LEU A 212 -8.68 9.86 29.24
C LEU A 212 -7.72 9.65 30.43
N GLN A 213 -7.14 10.74 30.94
CA GLN A 213 -6.37 10.75 32.18
C GLN A 213 -5.29 9.65 32.26
N PRO A 214 -4.45 9.42 31.23
CA PRO A 214 -3.54 8.27 31.20
C PRO A 214 -2.54 8.24 32.36
N THR A 215 -2.28 9.36 33.02
CA THR A 215 -1.27 9.47 34.08
C THR A 215 -1.80 9.68 35.50
N SER A 216 -3.11 9.60 35.71
CA SER A 216 -3.74 9.87 37.02
C SER A 216 -3.58 8.75 38.06
N SER A 217 -3.21 7.55 37.64
CA SER A 217 -3.20 6.35 38.48
C SER A 217 -2.20 5.32 37.96
N TRP A 218 -1.80 4.38 38.82
CA TRP A 218 -1.05 3.21 38.40
C TRP A 218 -1.94 2.26 37.60
N GLU A 219 -1.46 1.81 36.45
CA GLU A 219 -2.13 0.86 35.57
C GLU A 219 -1.44 -0.49 35.51
N TRP A 220 -2.21 -1.58 35.59
CA TRP A 220 -1.72 -2.92 35.29
C TRP A 220 -1.32 -3.04 33.82
N THR A 221 -0.26 -3.81 33.56
CA THR A 221 0.17 -4.15 32.20
C THR A 221 0.23 -5.67 32.03
N GLY A 222 0.32 -6.12 30.77
CA GLY A 222 0.55 -7.53 30.42
C GLY A 222 1.96 -8.04 30.78
N ASP A 223 2.86 -7.16 31.21
CA ASP A 223 4.26 -7.50 31.45
C ASP A 223 4.54 -8.01 32.86
N ALA A 224 5.32 -9.09 32.93
CA ALA A 224 5.94 -9.54 34.17
C ALA A 224 7.00 -8.53 34.65
N SER A 225 7.16 -8.43 35.98
CA SER A 225 8.29 -7.70 36.55
C SER A 225 9.47 -8.63 36.83
N ASN A 226 10.63 -8.06 37.16
CA ASN A 226 11.84 -8.80 37.54
C ASN A 226 11.83 -9.29 39.01
N GLU A 227 10.65 -9.42 39.62
CA GLU A 227 10.45 -9.84 41.01
C GLU A 227 9.40 -10.96 41.09
N ASN A 228 9.56 -11.87 42.05
CA ASN A 228 8.63 -12.97 42.24
C ASN A 228 7.22 -12.48 42.61
N ASN A 229 6.21 -13.03 41.95
CA ASN A 229 4.80 -12.70 42.16
C ASN A 229 4.47 -11.21 41.94
N CYS A 230 5.24 -10.51 41.10
CA CYS A 230 5.00 -9.11 40.78
C CYS A 230 4.84 -8.89 39.27
N ALA A 231 3.99 -7.94 38.90
CA ALA A 231 3.84 -7.45 37.53
C ALA A 231 4.25 -5.98 37.41
N ARG A 232 4.50 -5.58 36.16
CA ARG A 232 4.83 -4.20 35.84
C ARG A 232 3.56 -3.35 35.92
N VAL A 233 3.68 -2.19 36.55
CA VAL A 233 2.64 -1.16 36.60
C VAL A 233 3.19 0.15 36.05
N VAL A 234 2.32 0.96 35.44
CA VAL A 234 2.73 2.14 34.66
C VAL A 234 1.84 3.36 34.90
N GLY A 235 2.29 4.53 34.45
CA GLY A 235 1.42 5.67 34.18
C GLY A 235 1.38 6.76 35.25
N VAL A 236 1.65 6.48 36.53
CA VAL A 236 1.45 7.54 37.54
C VAL A 236 2.36 8.76 37.31
N GLY A 237 1.76 9.94 37.18
CA GLY A 237 2.45 11.22 37.01
C GLY A 237 3.14 11.43 35.65
N SER A 238 3.44 10.37 34.88
CA SER A 238 4.11 10.45 33.59
C SER A 238 3.89 9.19 32.76
N CYS A 239 3.84 9.33 31.43
CA CYS A 239 3.77 8.21 30.49
C CYS A 239 4.97 7.25 30.61
N LEU A 240 6.11 7.74 31.09
CA LEU A 240 7.33 6.95 31.27
C LEU A 240 7.47 6.39 32.70
N SER A 241 6.52 6.67 33.57
CA SER A 241 6.52 6.16 34.94
C SER A 241 6.25 4.66 34.93
N ALA A 242 7.11 3.91 35.60
CA ALA A 242 7.06 2.46 35.69
C ALA A 242 7.39 2.02 37.12
N GLY A 243 6.75 0.96 37.58
CA GLY A 243 6.94 0.38 38.91
C GLY A 243 6.62 -1.11 38.91
N ASN A 244 6.75 -1.73 40.08
CA ASN A 244 6.44 -3.13 40.31
C ASN A 244 5.32 -3.23 41.36
N ALA A 245 4.44 -4.21 41.21
CA ALA A 245 3.38 -4.48 42.16
C ALA A 245 3.08 -5.98 42.27
N PHE A 246 2.77 -6.44 43.48
CA PHE A 246 2.32 -7.82 43.71
C PHE A 246 1.05 -8.11 42.91
N ILE A 247 1.05 -9.21 42.16
CA ILE A 247 -0.04 -9.62 41.26
C ILE A 247 -1.34 -9.95 42.01
N THR A 248 -1.21 -10.31 43.28
CA THR A 248 -2.30 -10.49 44.24
C THR A 248 -2.14 -9.47 45.37
N GLY A 249 -3.21 -8.78 45.74
CA GLY A 249 -3.09 -7.72 46.75
C GLY A 249 -4.40 -7.03 47.13
N SER A 250 -4.27 -5.91 47.86
CA SER A 250 -5.37 -5.14 48.45
C SER A 250 -5.45 -3.69 47.96
N ILE A 251 -4.63 -3.30 46.98
CA ILE A 251 -4.62 -1.95 46.41
C ILE A 251 -5.17 -2.03 45.00
N ASP A 252 -6.31 -1.38 44.79
CA ASP A 252 -6.91 -1.22 43.48
C ASP A 252 -5.96 -0.46 42.55
N ARG A 253 -5.78 -1.01 41.35
CA ARG A 253 -5.10 -0.34 40.26
C ARG A 253 -6.01 -0.31 39.06
N THR A 254 -5.78 0.67 38.23
CA THR A 254 -6.52 0.79 36.98
C THR A 254 -5.92 -0.11 35.92
N PHE A 255 -6.63 -0.32 34.82
CA PHE A 255 -6.07 -1.00 33.65
C PHE A 255 -6.87 -0.64 32.40
N ARG A 256 -6.30 -0.97 31.25
CA ARG A 256 -6.93 -0.87 29.94
C ARG A 256 -6.71 -2.14 29.15
N CYS A 257 -7.66 -2.45 28.30
CA CYS A 257 -7.56 -3.53 27.37
C CYS A 257 -7.07 -3.02 26.01
N CYS A 258 -6.21 -3.84 25.39
CA CYS A 258 -5.67 -3.62 24.06
C CYS A 258 -6.15 -4.73 23.11
N TYR A 259 -6.44 -4.33 21.88
CA TYR A 259 -6.86 -5.20 20.79
C TYR A 259 -5.78 -5.22 19.70
N SER A 260 -5.23 -6.41 19.42
CA SER A 260 -4.25 -6.60 18.34
C SER A 260 -4.95 -6.67 16.98
N ARG A 261 -4.45 -5.88 16.01
CA ARG A 261 -5.02 -5.74 14.67
C ARG A 261 -4.41 -6.66 13.63
#